data_AF-A0A8H6EYK4-F1
#
_entry.id   AF-A0A8H6EYK4-F1
#
_cell.length_a   1.000
_cell.length_b   1.000
_cell.length_c   1.000
_cell.angle_alpha   90.00
_cell.angle_beta   90.00
_cell.angle_gamma   90.00
#
_symmetry.space_group_name_H-M   'P 1'
#
loop_
_entity.id
_entity.type
_entity.pdbx_description
1 polymer ?
#
loop_
_entity_poly.entity_id
_entity_poly.type
_entity_poly.pdbx_seq_one_letter_code
_entity_poly.pdbx_strand_id
1 'polypeptide(L)'
;MSTEEYDEFGNPIGVTNEDDSSINSSEETTSSEESYVSEHQKENLEEDINSGVKNLTTNDEEEEKIIIHSKSSTDSSFQNFGPDVETVYATQDALEPEIPIVESLKNEKFTIEEESLPKTTYSKQYLSDLLHIPSKIRNVSICGGLQSGKTSFIDLLVDETHLRDHKNNENNNIKYTDNKVLEVERGISIHSSMMTLLLSNSKGNSIAFNVFDTPGHSSFIDDMNSSINLSDNVILVVDVAEDVPESLSTVINVALSSNCKLFLMISKLDRLFLELRLTPLDAYYKIRKIIDNVNKYLKMKGASDHILFNPTRGNVFFESAHLNCCFTLDSFADIYRAKIHQDLSDTFSKSLWGDVYYLDGHFTTKTANKIKSANERTFVKFILEPIYKLAMMVLTMPAKKLEYYVREKLGIHTISHPQFKQDPSDVLRTLFKKILW
;
A
#
# COMPACT_ATOMS: atom_id res chain seq x y z
N MET A 1 -47.47 -19.25 13.61
CA MET A 1 -46.89 -17.96 14.04
C MET A 1 -46.42 -17.27 12.78
N SER A 2 -47.11 -16.20 12.42
CA SER A 2 -47.07 -15.47 11.15
C SER A 2 -45.78 -14.66 11.01
N THR A 3 -45.20 -14.68 9.81
CA THR A 3 -43.92 -14.09 9.40
C THR A 3 -44.04 -12.63 8.92
N GLU A 4 -44.86 -11.80 9.57
CA GLU A 4 -45.19 -10.45 9.08
C GLU A 4 -44.71 -9.30 9.98
N GLU A 5 -43.96 -9.58 11.05
CA GLU A 5 -43.55 -8.55 12.04
C GLU A 5 -42.09 -8.08 11.92
N TYR A 6 -41.29 -8.63 11.00
CA TYR A 6 -39.86 -8.31 10.86
C TYR A 6 -39.46 -8.17 9.38
N ASP A 7 -38.52 -7.26 9.08
CA ASP A 7 -37.95 -7.11 7.73
C ASP A 7 -36.90 -8.19 7.39
N GLU A 8 -36.42 -8.21 6.14
CA GLU A 8 -35.43 -9.18 5.64
C GLU A 8 -34.05 -9.09 6.33
N PHE A 9 -33.84 -8.10 7.20
CA PHE A 9 -32.63 -7.93 8.00
C PHE A 9 -32.86 -8.18 9.50
N GLY A 10 -34.07 -8.61 9.89
CA GLY A 10 -34.39 -9.02 11.26
C GLY A 10 -34.78 -7.87 12.19
N ASN A 11 -35.11 -6.69 11.65
CA ASN A 11 -35.61 -5.56 12.46
C ASN A 11 -37.15 -5.61 12.57
N PRO A 12 -37.72 -5.34 13.76
CA PRO A 12 -39.17 -5.31 13.94
C PRO A 12 -39.78 -4.12 13.20
N ILE A 13 -40.82 -4.36 12.39
CA ILE A 13 -41.52 -3.33 11.64
C ILE A 13 -42.50 -2.62 12.59
N GLY A 14 -42.01 -1.55 13.23
CA GLY A 14 -42.77 -0.74 14.19
C GLY A 14 -43.83 0.15 13.53
N VAL A 15 -45.02 0.12 14.14
CA VAL A 15 -46.23 0.87 13.79
C VAL A 15 -45.97 2.39 13.82
N THR A 16 -46.33 3.06 12.73
CA THR A 16 -46.36 4.52 12.62
C THR A 16 -47.46 5.10 13.51
N ASN A 17 -47.09 5.88 14.53
CA ASN A 17 -48.01 6.85 15.10
C ASN A 17 -47.81 8.17 14.35
N GLU A 18 -48.85 8.57 13.63
CA GLU A 18 -49.05 9.92 13.13
C GLU A 18 -49.15 10.87 14.32
N ASP A 19 -48.22 11.83 14.41
CA ASP A 19 -48.51 13.19 14.85
C ASP A 19 -47.43 14.11 14.25
N ASP A 20 -47.83 14.82 13.21
CA ASP A 20 -47.10 15.92 12.59
C ASP A 20 -46.90 17.07 13.61
N SER A 21 -45.69 17.64 13.67
CA SER A 21 -45.53 19.08 13.41
C SER A 21 -44.07 19.57 13.38
N SER A 22 -43.79 20.29 12.29
CA SER A 22 -42.84 21.41 12.13
C SER A 22 -41.32 21.14 12.05
N ILE A 23 -40.84 21.11 10.80
CA ILE A 23 -39.90 22.09 10.20
C ILE A 23 -38.99 22.86 11.18
N ASN A 24 -37.68 22.56 11.17
CA ASN A 24 -36.71 23.52 10.66
C ASN A 24 -35.31 22.90 10.43
N SER A 25 -34.76 23.26 9.28
CA SER A 25 -33.37 23.15 8.84
C SER A 25 -32.45 24.08 9.64
N SER A 26 -31.21 23.66 9.93
CA SER A 26 -29.96 24.25 9.41
C SER A 26 -28.72 23.89 10.24
N GLU A 27 -27.66 23.53 9.51
CA GLU A 27 -26.23 23.86 9.71
C GLU A 27 -25.49 23.27 10.93
N GLU A 28 -24.59 22.32 10.66
CA GLU A 28 -23.12 22.51 10.57
C GLU A 28 -22.44 22.82 11.91
N THR A 29 -21.66 21.86 12.44
CA THR A 29 -20.18 21.91 12.45
C THR A 29 -19.58 20.85 13.38
N THR A 30 -18.39 20.43 12.99
CA THR A 30 -17.47 19.46 13.55
C THR A 30 -16.81 19.91 14.86
N SER A 31 -16.50 18.97 15.76
CA SER A 31 -15.12 18.64 16.25
C SER A 31 -15.09 18.01 17.66
N SER A 32 -14.68 16.74 17.67
CA SER A 32 -13.72 16.02 18.55
C SER A 32 -13.62 16.27 20.08
N GLU A 33 -13.74 15.14 20.81
CA GLU A 33 -12.91 14.61 21.93
C GLU A 33 -12.87 15.42 23.24
N GLU A 34 -13.49 14.95 24.33
CA GLU A 34 -13.11 13.89 25.30
C GLU A 34 -12.71 14.55 26.65
N SER A 35 -13.47 14.29 27.72
CA SER A 35 -12.91 14.15 29.09
C SER A 35 -13.98 13.76 30.13
N TYR A 36 -13.52 12.95 31.08
CA TYR A 36 -14.22 12.21 32.12
C TYR A 36 -14.96 13.03 33.21
N VAL A 37 -16.13 12.49 33.59
CA VAL A 37 -16.71 12.25 34.94
C VAL A 37 -16.69 13.36 36.01
N SER A 38 -17.87 13.72 36.51
CA SER A 38 -18.20 13.67 37.95
C SER A 38 -19.70 13.83 38.24
N GLU A 39 -20.16 13.06 39.21
CA GLU A 39 -21.49 13.01 39.82
C GLU A 39 -22.01 14.38 40.28
N HIS A 40 -23.30 14.66 40.02
CA HIS A 40 -24.29 15.23 40.95
C HIS A 40 -25.60 15.53 40.21
N GLN A 41 -26.73 15.40 40.93
CA GLN A 41 -28.10 15.81 40.59
C GLN A 41 -29.02 14.76 39.94
N LYS A 42 -29.65 13.94 40.80
CA LYS A 42 -31.10 13.68 40.72
C LYS A 42 -31.70 13.78 42.13
N GLU A 43 -31.88 15.01 42.58
CA GLU A 43 -32.99 15.39 43.47
C GLU A 43 -34.06 16.06 42.60
N ASN A 44 -35.32 15.94 43.00
CA ASN A 44 -36.53 16.58 42.47
C ASN A 44 -37.37 15.78 41.47
N LEU A 45 -38.06 14.77 42.00
CA LEU A 45 -39.42 14.37 41.56
C LEU A 45 -40.30 14.18 42.80
N GLU A 46 -40.37 15.22 43.63
CA GLU A 46 -41.43 15.41 44.63
C GLU A 46 -41.93 16.85 44.47
N GLU A 47 -43.00 17.03 43.70
CA GLU A 47 -43.94 18.17 43.78
C GLU A 47 -44.88 18.06 42.59
N ASP A 48 -45.98 17.31 42.76
CA ASP A 48 -47.28 17.53 42.13
C ASP A 48 -48.18 16.32 42.38
N ILE A 49 -48.99 16.37 43.45
CA ILE A 49 -50.36 15.81 43.64
C ILE A 49 -50.84 16.30 45.02
N ASN A 50 -50.70 17.59 45.32
CA ASN A 50 -51.27 18.15 46.56
C ASN A 50 -51.98 19.48 46.30
N SER A 51 -53.01 19.43 45.47
CA SER A 51 -54.00 20.52 45.39
C SER A 51 -55.36 19.96 44.98
N GLY A 52 -56.14 19.52 45.96
CA GLY A 52 -57.48 19.05 45.70
C GLY A 52 -58.30 18.70 46.94
N VAL A 53 -59.04 19.69 47.42
CA VAL A 53 -60.36 19.53 48.06
C VAL A 53 -60.40 19.39 49.60
N LYS A 54 -60.58 20.58 50.22
CA LYS A 54 -61.59 20.97 51.22
C LYS A 54 -61.39 20.68 52.72
N ASN A 55 -61.26 21.81 53.43
CA ASN A 55 -61.86 22.14 54.73
C ASN A 55 -63.05 21.28 55.16
N LEU A 56 -63.02 20.75 56.39
CA LEU A 56 -63.92 21.12 57.48
C LEU A 56 -63.43 20.47 58.79
N THR A 57 -63.36 21.26 59.85
CA THR A 57 -63.14 20.87 61.25
C THR A 57 -64.20 19.89 61.75
N THR A 58 -63.81 18.84 62.50
CA THR A 58 -64.19 18.53 63.91
C THR A 58 -64.01 17.04 64.26
N ASN A 59 -63.29 16.79 65.37
CA ASN A 59 -63.38 15.74 66.40
C ASN A 59 -63.55 14.23 66.06
N ASP A 60 -62.62 13.45 66.64
CA ASP A 60 -62.73 12.09 67.24
C ASP A 60 -63.58 11.02 66.56
N GLU A 61 -62.97 10.06 65.83
CA GLU A 61 -63.39 8.65 65.75
C GLU A 61 -62.18 7.72 65.41
N GLU A 62 -62.16 6.50 65.97
CA GLU A 62 -61.12 5.48 65.80
C GLU A 62 -61.02 4.97 64.34
N GLU A 63 -59.85 5.06 63.71
CA GLU A 63 -59.63 4.50 62.36
C GLU A 63 -59.19 3.01 62.42
N GLU A 64 -60.09 2.09 62.08
CA GLU A 64 -59.75 0.72 61.73
C GLU A 64 -59.00 0.68 60.37
N LYS A 65 -57.72 0.30 60.37
CA LYS A 65 -56.93 0.12 59.14
C LYS A 65 -57.16 -1.28 58.51
N ILE A 66 -57.79 -1.32 57.35
CA ILE A 66 -57.94 -2.52 56.51
C ILE A 66 -56.60 -2.82 55.80
N ILE A 67 -56.01 -4.00 56.06
CA ILE A 67 -54.83 -4.47 55.31
C ILE A 67 -55.28 -5.38 54.16
N ILE A 68 -55.02 -4.97 52.93
CA ILE A 68 -55.35 -5.68 51.69
C ILE A 68 -54.58 -7.03 51.62
N HIS A 69 -55.19 -8.08 51.06
CA HIS A 69 -54.67 -9.46 51.06
C HIS A 69 -53.34 -9.67 50.27
N SER A 70 -52.74 -8.63 49.69
CA SER A 70 -51.36 -8.66 49.20
C SER A 70 -50.38 -8.39 50.36
N LYS A 71 -50.52 -9.09 51.48
CA LYS A 71 -49.64 -8.94 52.65
C LYS A 71 -48.25 -9.44 52.33
N SER A 72 -47.25 -8.57 52.46
CA SER A 72 -45.83 -8.91 52.50
C SER A 72 -45.55 -9.75 53.76
N SER A 73 -45.56 -11.06 53.64
CA SER A 73 -45.36 -11.99 54.75
C SER A 73 -43.87 -12.32 54.97
N THR A 74 -43.02 -11.29 55.06
CA THR A 74 -41.59 -11.43 55.41
C THR A 74 -41.10 -10.17 56.13
N ASP A 75 -40.52 -10.35 57.32
CA ASP A 75 -39.82 -9.27 58.04
C ASP A 75 -38.69 -8.73 57.16
N SER A 76 -38.58 -7.40 57.08
CA SER A 76 -37.52 -6.75 56.29
C SER A 76 -36.15 -7.16 56.84
N SER A 77 -35.19 -7.56 55.99
CA SER A 77 -33.88 -8.04 56.44
C SER A 77 -33.13 -7.07 57.37
N PHE A 78 -33.39 -5.78 57.18
CA PHE A 78 -32.84 -4.69 57.99
C PHE A 78 -33.19 -4.86 59.48
N GLN A 79 -34.35 -5.45 59.77
CA GLN A 79 -34.85 -5.66 61.13
C GLN A 79 -34.19 -6.87 61.83
N ASN A 80 -33.59 -7.79 61.07
CA ASN A 80 -33.01 -9.02 61.61
C ASN A 80 -31.49 -8.94 61.88
N PHE A 81 -30.74 -8.13 61.13
CA PHE A 81 -29.26 -8.11 61.20
C PHE A 81 -28.66 -6.82 61.79
N GLY A 82 -29.47 -5.77 62.01
CA GLY A 82 -29.04 -4.52 62.64
C GLY A 82 -28.40 -3.51 61.67
N PRO A 83 -28.16 -2.26 62.12
CA PRO A 83 -27.76 -1.14 61.26
C PRO A 83 -26.31 -1.20 60.75
N ASP A 84 -25.45 -2.00 61.38
CA ASP A 84 -24.03 -2.14 60.99
C ASP A 84 -23.83 -3.20 59.87
N VAL A 85 -24.89 -3.88 59.44
CA VAL A 85 -24.83 -4.95 58.44
C VAL A 85 -25.50 -4.49 57.14
N GLU A 86 -24.69 -4.31 56.10
CA GLU A 86 -25.19 -4.02 54.76
C GLU A 86 -25.85 -5.26 54.17
N THR A 87 -27.17 -5.20 53.97
CA THR A 87 -27.90 -6.29 53.29
C THR A 87 -28.05 -5.95 51.81
N VAL A 88 -27.30 -6.64 50.94
CA VAL A 88 -27.36 -6.47 49.49
C VAL A 88 -28.31 -7.51 48.89
N TYR A 89 -29.34 -7.04 48.17
CA TYR A 89 -30.26 -7.88 47.40
C TYR A 89 -29.88 -7.84 45.92
N ALA A 90 -29.10 -8.81 45.46
CA ALA A 90 -28.77 -8.97 44.05
C ALA A 90 -29.84 -9.87 43.37
N THR A 91 -30.80 -9.27 42.66
CA THR A 91 -31.85 -9.98 41.93
C THR A 91 -31.46 -10.31 40.49
N GLN A 92 -30.42 -9.67 39.97
CA GLN A 92 -29.87 -9.88 38.64
C GLN A 92 -28.35 -10.01 38.76
N ASP A 93 -27.77 -10.83 37.88
CA ASP A 93 -26.33 -11.00 37.82
C ASP A 93 -25.67 -9.69 37.38
N ALA A 94 -24.55 -9.33 38.02
CA ALA A 94 -23.81 -8.12 37.71
C ALA A 94 -23.01 -8.20 36.39
N LEU A 95 -22.82 -9.41 35.87
CA LEU A 95 -22.08 -9.70 34.64
C LEU A 95 -22.99 -10.49 33.71
N GLU A 96 -22.94 -10.11 32.43
CA GLU A 96 -23.57 -10.91 31.38
C GLU A 96 -22.86 -12.27 31.25
N PRO A 97 -23.59 -13.36 30.96
CA PRO A 97 -23.03 -14.71 30.89
C PRO A 97 -21.96 -14.88 29.80
N GLU A 98 -21.87 -13.94 28.85
CA GLU A 98 -20.85 -13.94 27.80
C GLU A 98 -19.47 -13.48 28.31
N ILE A 99 -19.44 -12.73 29.42
CA ILE A 99 -18.19 -12.22 30.01
C ILE A 99 -17.61 -13.30 30.92
N PRO A 100 -16.43 -13.86 30.60
CA PRO A 100 -15.82 -14.89 31.44
C PRO A 100 -15.42 -14.30 32.80
N ILE A 101 -15.69 -15.05 33.89
CA ILE A 101 -15.33 -14.66 35.27
C ILE A 101 -13.82 -14.49 35.43
N VAL A 102 -13.03 -15.26 34.69
CA VAL A 102 -11.57 -15.12 34.61
C VAL A 102 -11.22 -14.81 33.17
N GLU A 103 -10.71 -13.60 32.93
CA GLU A 103 -10.25 -13.19 31.61
C GLU A 103 -9.08 -14.08 31.16
N SER A 104 -9.22 -14.66 29.97
CA SER A 104 -8.10 -15.34 29.33
C SER A 104 -7.09 -14.31 28.82
N LEU A 105 -5.81 -14.64 28.90
CA LEU A 105 -4.76 -13.84 28.27
C LEU A 105 -4.93 -13.90 26.75
N LYS A 106 -5.65 -12.92 26.18
CA LYS A 106 -5.73 -12.72 24.74
C LYS A 106 -4.49 -11.96 24.29
N ASN A 107 -3.57 -12.67 23.63
CA ASN A 107 -2.48 -12.03 22.91
C ASN A 107 -3.02 -11.59 21.55
N GLU A 108 -3.60 -10.39 21.49
CA GLU A 108 -4.08 -9.83 20.23
C GLU A 108 -2.86 -9.40 19.38
N LYS A 109 -2.55 -10.21 18.37
CA LYS A 109 -1.51 -9.90 17.39
C LYS A 109 -2.14 -9.25 16.17
N PHE A 110 -1.97 -7.93 16.06
CA PHE A 110 -2.46 -7.14 14.92
C PHE A 110 -1.41 -6.95 13.82
N THR A 111 -0.15 -7.29 14.10
CA THR A 111 1.00 -7.23 13.20
C THR A 111 1.63 -8.61 13.04
N ILE A 112 2.00 -8.93 11.80
CA ILE A 112 2.81 -10.09 11.47
C ILE A 112 4.27 -9.68 11.66
N GLU A 113 4.91 -10.20 12.70
CA GLU A 113 6.30 -9.90 13.02
C GLU A 113 7.13 -11.19 12.97
N GLU A 114 8.37 -11.06 12.49
CA GLU A 114 9.33 -12.16 12.51
C GLU A 114 9.93 -12.29 13.93
N GLU A 115 9.94 -13.49 14.49
CA GLU A 115 10.50 -13.74 15.84
C GLU A 115 12.01 -13.48 15.92
N SER A 116 12.70 -13.59 14.78
CA SER A 116 14.14 -13.42 14.71
C SER A 116 14.53 -12.55 13.52
N LEU A 117 15.64 -11.86 13.71
CA LEU A 117 16.25 -10.98 12.72
C LEU A 117 16.61 -11.74 11.42
N PRO A 118 16.14 -11.31 10.24
CA PRO A 118 16.34 -12.05 9.01
C PRO A 118 17.81 -12.03 8.56
N LYS A 119 18.20 -13.05 7.79
CA LYS A 119 19.55 -13.17 7.22
C LYS A 119 19.65 -12.28 5.97
N THR A 120 20.65 -11.41 5.95
CA THR A 120 20.91 -10.46 4.87
C THR A 120 22.22 -10.78 4.14
N THR A 121 22.36 -10.30 2.91
CA THR A 121 23.61 -10.38 2.14
C THR A 121 24.73 -9.53 2.72
N TYR A 122 24.37 -8.53 3.52
CA TYR A 122 25.29 -7.63 4.22
C TYR A 122 25.25 -7.83 5.75
N SER A 123 26.33 -7.39 6.41
CA SER A 123 26.40 -7.35 7.87
C SER A 123 25.57 -6.19 8.43
N LYS A 124 24.82 -6.44 9.51
CA LYS A 124 24.04 -5.43 10.22
C LYS A 124 24.92 -4.37 10.87
N GLN A 125 26.12 -4.76 11.31
CA GLN A 125 27.11 -3.81 11.81
C GLN A 125 27.53 -2.82 10.73
N TYR A 126 27.79 -3.31 9.52
CA TYR A 126 28.17 -2.44 8.40
C TYR A 126 27.07 -1.44 8.03
N LEU A 127 25.80 -1.88 8.06
CA LEU A 127 24.67 -0.97 7.86
C LEU A 127 24.60 0.10 8.97
N SER A 128 24.77 -0.30 10.23
CA SER A 128 24.81 0.63 11.37
C SER A 128 25.92 1.66 11.23
N ASP A 129 27.13 1.23 10.85
CA ASP A 129 28.27 2.12 10.65
C ASP A 129 28.02 3.11 9.49
N LEU A 130 27.35 2.66 8.42
CA LEU A 130 27.02 3.51 7.27
C LEU A 130 25.96 4.56 7.60
N LEU A 131 25.00 4.25 8.50
CA LEU A 131 23.98 5.18 8.98
C LEU A 131 24.56 6.34 9.82
N HIS A 132 25.80 6.24 10.27
CA HIS A 132 26.49 7.38 10.89
C HIS A 132 27.06 8.39 9.88
N ILE A 133 27.02 8.09 8.57
CA ILE A 133 27.58 8.93 7.51
C ILE A 133 26.44 9.53 6.68
N PRO A 134 26.02 10.80 6.91
CA PRO A 134 24.85 11.38 6.24
C PRO A 134 24.92 11.38 4.71
N SER A 135 26.13 11.52 4.14
CA SER A 135 26.32 11.51 2.68
C SER A 135 26.00 10.16 2.02
N LYS A 136 25.95 9.08 2.81
CA LYS A 136 25.67 7.71 2.40
C LYS A 136 24.24 7.25 2.69
N ILE A 137 23.38 8.14 3.15
CA ILE A 137 21.96 7.87 3.44
C ILE A 137 21.09 8.50 2.36
N ARG A 138 20.05 7.80 1.93
CA ARG A 138 19.02 8.33 1.03
C ARG A 138 17.65 8.01 1.61
N ASN A 139 16.89 9.05 1.92
CA ASN A 139 15.49 8.91 2.30
C ASN A 139 14.63 9.02 1.04
N VAL A 140 13.81 8.00 0.79
CA VAL A 140 13.06 7.85 -0.46
C VAL A 140 11.63 7.40 -0.15
N SER A 141 10.64 8.19 -0.56
CA SER A 141 9.23 7.77 -0.54
C SER A 141 8.81 7.24 -1.90
N ILE A 142 8.15 6.08 -1.91
CA ILE A 142 7.58 5.48 -3.10
C ILE A 142 6.09 5.81 -3.12
N CYS A 143 5.66 6.63 -4.07
CA CYS A 143 4.30 7.16 -4.14
C CYS A 143 3.66 6.87 -5.51
N GLY A 144 2.36 6.62 -5.56
CA GLY A 144 1.66 6.24 -6.79
C GLY A 144 0.27 5.70 -6.52
N GLY A 145 -0.49 5.44 -7.59
CA GLY A 145 -1.90 5.03 -7.49
C GLY A 145 -2.15 3.69 -6.80
N LEU A 146 -3.43 3.34 -6.60
CA LEU A 146 -3.84 2.07 -6.02
C LEU A 146 -3.26 0.91 -6.84
N GLN A 147 -2.67 -0.08 -6.17
CA GLN A 147 -2.10 -1.27 -6.82
C GLN A 147 -1.09 -0.98 -7.95
N SER A 148 -0.44 0.19 -7.96
CA SER A 148 0.56 0.54 -8.97
C SER A 148 1.88 -0.25 -8.88
N GLY A 149 2.03 -1.17 -7.91
CA GLY A 149 3.23 -1.99 -7.75
C GLY A 149 4.30 -1.43 -6.81
N LYS A 150 3.96 -0.44 -5.96
CA LYS A 150 4.89 0.16 -4.96
C LYS A 150 5.49 -0.89 -4.03
N THR A 151 4.63 -1.61 -3.32
CA THR A 151 5.04 -2.64 -2.38
C THR A 151 5.77 -3.80 -3.06
N SER A 152 5.32 -4.22 -4.25
CA SER A 152 5.99 -5.26 -5.02
C SER A 152 7.40 -4.86 -5.47
N PHE A 153 7.64 -3.58 -5.72
CA PHE A 153 8.99 -3.09 -5.99
C PHE A 153 9.88 -3.14 -4.74
N ILE A 154 9.33 -2.89 -3.56
CA ILE A 154 10.07 -3.06 -2.30
C ILE A 154 10.37 -4.53 -2.06
N ASP A 155 9.42 -5.44 -2.32
CA ASP A 155 9.65 -6.88 -2.26
C ASP A 155 10.81 -7.31 -3.17
N LEU A 156 10.93 -6.73 -4.37
CA LEU A 156 12.06 -6.96 -5.26
C LEU A 156 13.41 -6.56 -4.62
N LEU A 157 13.45 -5.42 -3.92
CA LEU A 157 14.66 -4.98 -3.20
C LEU A 157 14.97 -5.86 -1.99
N VAL A 158 13.93 -6.33 -1.30
CA VAL A 158 14.06 -7.26 -0.17
C VAL A 158 14.60 -8.61 -0.65
N ASP A 159 14.07 -9.16 -1.73
CA ASP A 159 14.51 -10.45 -2.30
C ASP A 159 15.96 -10.43 -2.81
N GLU A 160 16.53 -9.25 -3.04
CA GLU A 160 17.96 -9.13 -3.33
C GLU A 160 18.82 -9.00 -2.07
N THR A 161 18.32 -8.29 -1.06
CA THR A 161 19.08 -7.98 0.15
C THR A 161 18.97 -9.08 1.21
N HIS A 162 17.89 -9.84 1.22
CA HIS A 162 17.57 -10.86 2.21
C HIS A 162 17.66 -12.26 1.62
N LEU A 163 18.35 -13.15 2.33
CA LEU A 163 18.47 -14.55 1.98
C LEU A 163 17.22 -15.29 2.48
N ARG A 164 16.16 -15.31 1.66
CA ARG A 164 14.88 -15.93 2.00
C ARG A 164 14.85 -17.38 1.50
N ASP A 165 14.40 -18.29 2.36
CA ASP A 165 14.05 -19.65 1.94
C ASP A 165 12.69 -19.61 1.24
N HIS A 166 12.70 -19.41 -0.08
CA HIS A 166 11.47 -19.33 -0.90
C HIS A 166 10.55 -20.57 -0.78
N LYS A 167 11.05 -21.70 -0.26
CA LYS A 167 10.30 -22.96 -0.15
C LYS A 167 9.10 -22.92 0.81
N ASN A 168 9.05 -21.98 1.75
CA ASN A 168 7.95 -21.86 2.70
C ASN A 168 6.90 -20.80 2.33
N ASN A 169 7.20 -19.94 1.34
CA ASN A 169 6.37 -18.77 0.99
C ASN A 169 5.61 -18.91 -0.34
N GLU A 170 5.70 -20.04 -1.04
CA GLU A 170 5.03 -20.24 -2.34
C GLU A 170 3.49 -20.17 -2.26
N ASN A 171 2.89 -20.37 -1.08
CA ASN A 171 1.45 -20.43 -0.93
C ASN A 171 0.78 -19.10 -0.56
N ASN A 172 1.50 -18.15 0.03
CA ASN A 172 0.92 -16.88 0.45
C ASN A 172 1.73 -15.75 -0.19
N ASN A 173 1.10 -15.04 -1.12
CA ASN A 173 1.62 -13.88 -1.84
C ASN A 173 1.75 -12.67 -0.89
N ILE A 174 2.44 -12.86 0.24
CA ILE A 174 2.58 -11.91 1.34
C ILE A 174 3.66 -10.93 0.94
N LYS A 175 3.21 -9.69 0.76
CA LYS A 175 4.05 -8.52 0.61
C LYS A 175 4.77 -8.22 1.92
N TYR A 176 6.03 -7.82 1.86
CA TYR A 176 6.87 -7.67 3.05
C TYR A 176 6.42 -6.52 3.96
N THR A 177 6.06 -5.38 3.37
CA THR A 177 5.73 -4.15 4.10
C THR A 177 4.28 -4.07 4.54
N ASP A 178 3.39 -4.85 3.93
CA ASP A 178 1.98 -4.99 4.32
C ASP A 178 1.87 -6.03 5.46
N ASN A 179 2.35 -5.69 6.66
CA ASN A 179 2.43 -6.63 7.78
C ASN A 179 1.22 -6.55 8.75
N LYS A 180 0.34 -5.57 8.62
CA LYS A 180 -0.86 -5.47 9.45
C LYS A 180 -1.91 -6.45 8.95
N VAL A 181 -2.61 -7.13 9.87
CA VAL A 181 -3.63 -8.13 9.52
C VAL A 181 -4.69 -7.53 8.58
N LEU A 182 -5.13 -6.29 8.84
CA LEU A 182 -6.09 -5.57 8.00
C LEU A 182 -5.57 -5.30 6.57
N GLU A 183 -4.28 -5.06 6.39
CA GLU A 183 -3.68 -4.81 5.06
C GLU A 183 -3.62 -6.10 4.25
N VAL A 184 -3.25 -7.20 4.90
CA VAL A 184 -3.24 -8.54 4.29
C VAL A 184 -4.65 -8.96 3.89
N GLU A 185 -5.64 -8.80 4.77
CA GLU A 185 -7.03 -9.16 4.50
C GLU A 185 -7.65 -8.33 3.37
N ARG A 186 -7.38 -7.02 3.33
CA ARG A 186 -7.93 -6.11 2.31
C ARG A 186 -7.11 -6.09 1.02
N GLY A 187 -5.87 -6.58 1.04
CA GLY A 187 -4.95 -6.53 -0.10
C GLY A 187 -4.52 -5.12 -0.52
N ILE A 188 -4.64 -4.14 0.39
CA ILE A 188 -4.26 -2.74 0.18
C ILE A 188 -3.36 -2.27 1.33
N SER A 189 -2.35 -1.47 0.99
CA SER A 189 -1.56 -0.76 2.00
C SER A 189 -2.39 0.38 2.58
N ILE A 190 -2.50 0.41 3.90
CA ILE A 190 -3.31 1.39 4.66
C ILE A 190 -2.39 2.40 5.32
N HIS A 191 -1.23 1.94 5.82
CA HIS A 191 -0.26 2.76 6.50
C HIS A 191 1.10 2.71 5.83
N SER A 192 1.85 3.79 5.98
CA SER A 192 3.19 3.91 5.46
C SER A 192 4.16 3.13 6.34
N SER A 193 4.92 2.24 5.71
CA SER A 193 5.92 1.40 6.37
C SER A 193 7.31 1.83 5.90
N MET A 194 8.22 2.06 6.86
CA MET A 194 9.61 2.41 6.55
C MET A 194 10.52 1.19 6.69
N MET A 195 11.39 0.98 5.72
CA MET A 195 12.44 -0.04 5.76
C MET A 195 13.79 0.55 5.37
N THR A 196 14.85 0.16 6.09
CA THR A 196 16.22 0.50 5.73
C THR A 196 16.91 -0.67 5.03
N LEU A 197 17.36 -0.45 3.80
CA LEU A 197 18.07 -1.42 2.97
C LEU A 197 19.46 -0.91 2.59
N LEU A 198 20.44 -1.81 2.54
CA LEU A 198 21.76 -1.50 1.98
C LEU A 198 21.79 -1.88 0.50
N LEU A 199 21.94 -0.89 -0.37
CA LEU A 199 22.01 -1.10 -1.83
C LEU A 199 23.34 -0.59 -2.38
N SER A 200 23.87 -1.27 -3.39
CA SER A 200 25.05 -0.84 -4.13
C SER A 200 24.67 -0.14 -5.43
N ASN A 201 25.40 0.92 -5.79
CA ASN A 201 25.28 1.52 -7.12
C ASN A 201 26.10 0.75 -8.17
N SER A 202 25.96 1.09 -9.46
CA SER A 202 26.71 0.46 -10.56
C SER A 202 28.24 0.56 -10.44
N LYS A 203 28.75 1.45 -9.58
CA LYS A 203 30.18 1.62 -9.28
C LYS A 203 30.65 0.80 -8.07
N GLY A 204 29.76 -0.01 -7.47
CA GLY A 204 30.03 -0.83 -6.29
C GLY A 204 30.00 -0.09 -4.96
N ASN A 205 29.59 1.19 -4.93
CA ASN A 205 29.49 1.93 -3.67
C ASN A 205 28.16 1.61 -2.96
N SER A 206 28.25 1.14 -1.72
CA SER A 206 27.08 0.92 -0.86
C SER A 206 26.51 2.23 -0.30
N ILE A 207 25.18 2.29 -0.25
CA ILE A 207 24.36 3.40 0.23
C ILE A 207 23.23 2.79 1.07
N ALA A 208 22.92 3.41 2.22
CA ALA A 208 21.75 3.06 3.01
C ALA A 208 20.53 3.80 2.45
N PHE A 209 19.51 3.04 2.06
CA PHE A 209 18.24 3.56 1.58
C PHE A 209 17.19 3.37 2.67
N ASN A 210 16.66 4.47 3.18
CA ASN A 210 15.46 4.48 4.00
C ASN A 210 14.27 4.65 3.05
N VAL A 211 13.58 3.55 2.78
CA VAL A 211 12.48 3.47 1.83
C VAL A 211 11.16 3.52 2.60
N PHE A 212 10.32 4.51 2.28
CA PHE A 212 8.95 4.58 2.76
C PHE A 212 8.03 3.99 1.70
N ASP A 213 7.40 2.86 2.01
CA ASP A 213 6.22 2.39 1.27
C ASP A 213 5.04 3.26 1.69
N THR A 214 4.34 3.85 0.73
CA THR A 214 3.19 4.73 1.04
C THR A 214 1.90 4.12 0.49
N PRO A 215 0.75 4.34 1.16
CA PRO A 215 -0.53 3.81 0.70
C PRO A 215 -0.92 4.37 -0.67
N GLY A 216 -1.52 3.55 -1.53
CA GLY A 216 -1.88 3.95 -2.90
C GLY A 216 -3.27 4.57 -3.07
N HIS A 217 -4.12 4.42 -2.06
CA HIS A 217 -5.51 4.87 -2.11
C HIS A 217 -5.61 6.36 -1.79
N SER A 218 -6.48 7.09 -2.48
CA SER A 218 -6.66 8.54 -2.29
C SER A 218 -7.15 8.91 -0.89
N SER A 219 -7.77 7.99 -0.16
CA SER A 219 -8.20 8.23 1.24
C SER A 219 -7.04 8.37 2.23
N PHE A 220 -5.83 7.93 1.88
CA PHE A 220 -4.67 7.92 2.79
C PHE A 220 -3.57 8.90 2.33
N ILE A 221 -3.98 10.00 1.70
CA ILE A 221 -3.06 11.04 1.17
C ILE A 221 -2.32 11.75 2.30
N ASP A 222 -2.94 11.91 3.46
CA ASP A 222 -2.35 12.47 4.68
C ASP A 222 -1.09 11.71 5.13
N ASP A 223 -1.16 10.39 5.13
CA ASP A 223 -0.03 9.52 5.50
C ASP A 223 1.07 9.53 4.43
N MET A 224 0.67 9.56 3.15
CA MET A 224 1.60 9.76 2.04
C MET A 224 2.32 11.11 2.13
N ASN A 225 1.61 12.20 2.45
CA ASN A 225 2.19 13.54 2.59
C ASN A 225 3.22 13.60 3.73
N SER A 226 2.91 12.93 4.85
CA SER A 226 3.80 12.81 5.99
C SER A 226 5.10 12.11 5.60
N SER A 227 5.00 11.00 4.85
CA SER A 227 6.16 10.29 4.31
C SER A 227 7.01 11.13 3.35
N ILE A 228 6.36 11.90 2.45
CA ILE A 228 7.05 12.79 1.51
C ILE A 228 7.86 13.86 2.26
N ASN A 229 7.30 14.44 3.32
CA ASN A 229 7.98 15.45 4.12
C ASN A 229 9.22 14.92 4.87
N LEU A 230 9.28 13.61 5.13
CA LEU A 230 10.43 12.94 5.74
C LEU A 230 11.49 12.50 4.71
N SER A 231 11.22 12.67 3.41
CA SER A 231 12.06 12.14 2.33
C SER A 231 12.78 13.22 1.53
N ASP A 232 14.02 12.91 1.15
CA ASP A 232 14.81 13.77 0.25
C ASP A 232 14.41 13.56 -1.22
N ASN A 233 13.89 12.36 -1.54
CA ASN A 233 13.55 11.93 -2.89
C ASN A 233 12.19 11.26 -2.91
N VAL A 234 11.44 11.47 -3.99
CA VAL A 234 10.15 10.82 -4.21
C VAL A 234 10.20 10.07 -5.53
N ILE A 235 9.86 8.78 -5.47
CA ILE A 235 9.67 7.94 -6.65
C ILE A 235 8.17 7.90 -6.96
N LEU A 236 7.80 8.48 -8.10
CA LEU A 236 6.47 8.43 -8.66
C LEU A 236 6.30 7.13 -9.43
N VAL A 237 5.36 6.28 -9.01
CA VAL A 237 5.08 4.98 -9.63
C VAL A 237 3.85 5.07 -10.50
N VAL A 238 4.01 4.75 -11.78
CA VAL A 238 2.91 4.65 -12.74
C VAL A 238 2.91 3.25 -13.33
N ASP A 239 1.75 2.60 -13.31
CA ASP A 239 1.53 1.33 -14.00
C ASP A 239 1.54 1.60 -15.51
N VAL A 240 2.37 0.87 -16.26
CA VAL A 240 2.49 1.09 -17.69
C VAL A 240 1.19 0.78 -18.45
N ALA A 241 0.31 -0.07 -17.92
CA ALA A 241 -0.93 -0.44 -18.57
C ALA A 241 -2.03 0.62 -18.36
N GLU A 242 -1.96 1.39 -17.29
CA GLU A 242 -2.93 2.41 -16.91
C GLU A 242 -2.51 3.81 -17.40
N ASP A 243 -3.43 4.77 -17.35
CA ASP A 243 -3.10 6.18 -17.54
C ASP A 243 -2.59 6.79 -16.22
N VAL A 244 -2.02 8.00 -16.29
CA VAL A 244 -1.48 8.69 -15.11
C VAL A 244 -2.62 8.99 -14.12
N PRO A 245 -2.56 8.50 -12.87
CA PRO A 245 -3.63 8.70 -11.90
C PRO A 245 -3.72 10.16 -11.45
N GLU A 246 -4.93 10.65 -11.19
CA GLU A 246 -5.17 12.03 -10.76
C GLU A 246 -4.50 12.35 -9.42
N SER A 247 -4.45 11.36 -8.51
CA SER A 247 -3.78 11.48 -7.21
C SER A 247 -2.31 11.88 -7.33
N LEU A 248 -1.64 11.52 -8.45
CA LEU A 248 -0.24 11.88 -8.69
C LEU A 248 -0.04 13.40 -8.76
N SER A 249 -1.06 14.15 -9.18
CA SER A 249 -0.99 15.61 -9.23
C SER A 249 -0.87 16.23 -7.83
N THR A 250 -1.51 15.64 -6.83
CA THR A 250 -1.40 16.03 -5.41
C THR A 250 -0.01 15.69 -4.87
N VAL A 251 0.46 14.47 -5.14
CA VAL A 251 1.81 14.00 -4.76
C VAL A 251 2.90 14.92 -5.30
N ILE A 252 2.81 15.28 -6.59
CA ILE A 252 3.76 16.19 -7.24
C ILE A 252 3.75 17.56 -6.55
N ASN A 253 2.59 18.11 -6.17
CA ASN A 253 2.53 19.41 -5.50
C ASN A 253 3.23 19.38 -4.14
N VAL A 254 2.97 18.35 -3.35
CA VAL A 254 3.55 18.20 -2.02
C VAL A 254 5.06 18.00 -2.13
N ALA A 255 5.50 17.09 -3.01
CA ALA A 255 6.93 16.84 -3.21
C ALA A 255 7.71 18.06 -3.74
N LEU A 256 7.10 18.87 -4.64
CA LEU A 256 7.71 20.14 -5.09
C LEU A 256 7.78 21.18 -3.96
N SER A 257 6.74 21.26 -3.12
CA SER A 257 6.70 22.19 -1.98
C SER A 257 7.73 21.82 -0.91
N SER A 258 7.97 20.53 -0.72
CA SER A 258 8.98 19.98 0.20
C SER A 258 10.38 19.93 -0.41
N ASN A 259 10.58 20.47 -1.61
CA ASN A 259 11.86 20.52 -2.33
C ASN A 259 12.51 19.14 -2.54
N CYS A 260 11.69 18.09 -2.67
CA CYS A 260 12.15 16.73 -2.92
C CYS A 260 12.60 16.56 -4.38
N LYS A 261 13.60 15.71 -4.60
CA LYS A 261 13.96 15.29 -5.97
C LYS A 261 13.00 14.23 -6.47
N LEU A 262 12.51 14.40 -7.69
CA LEU A 262 11.54 13.50 -8.29
C LEU A 262 12.18 12.49 -9.24
N PHE A 263 11.76 11.24 -9.11
CA PHE A 263 12.07 10.14 -10.04
C PHE A 263 10.77 9.51 -10.52
N LEU A 264 10.72 9.02 -11.75
CA LEU A 264 9.56 8.34 -12.32
C LEU A 264 9.90 6.87 -12.56
N MET A 265 9.13 5.98 -11.94
CA MET A 265 9.15 4.55 -12.17
C MET A 265 7.97 4.15 -13.06
N ILE A 266 8.28 3.56 -14.21
CA ILE A 266 7.28 2.93 -15.07
C ILE A 266 7.27 1.45 -14.74
N SER A 267 6.26 1.05 -13.97
CA SER A 267 6.12 -0.27 -13.38
C SER A 267 5.32 -1.23 -14.26
N LYS A 268 5.42 -2.53 -13.96
CA LYS A 268 4.69 -3.63 -14.61
C LYS A 268 4.90 -3.69 -16.14
N LEU A 269 6.13 -3.48 -16.61
CA LEU A 269 6.46 -3.56 -18.04
C LEU A 269 6.01 -4.85 -18.73
N ASP A 270 5.93 -5.95 -17.98
CA ASP A 270 5.45 -7.25 -18.44
C ASP A 270 4.03 -7.21 -19.03
N ARG A 271 3.15 -6.37 -18.47
CA ARG A 271 1.76 -6.20 -18.95
C ARG A 271 1.72 -5.72 -20.40
N LEU A 272 2.72 -4.99 -20.90
CA LEU A 272 2.76 -4.53 -22.29
C LEU A 272 2.73 -5.68 -23.30
N PHE A 273 3.38 -6.80 -22.99
CA PHE A 273 3.53 -7.92 -23.91
C PHE A 273 2.81 -9.19 -23.49
N LEU A 274 2.58 -9.41 -22.19
CA LEU A 274 1.83 -10.58 -21.70
C LEU A 274 0.33 -10.33 -21.76
N GLU A 275 -0.13 -9.15 -21.31
CA GLU A 275 -1.55 -8.82 -21.19
C GLU A 275 -2.06 -8.01 -22.40
N LEU A 276 -1.48 -6.83 -22.64
CA LEU A 276 -1.91 -5.93 -23.71
C LEU A 276 -1.45 -6.38 -25.10
N ARG A 277 -0.43 -7.25 -25.18
CA ARG A 277 0.14 -7.81 -26.42
C ARG A 277 0.45 -6.73 -27.47
N LEU A 278 0.92 -5.57 -27.02
CA LEU A 278 1.29 -4.46 -27.90
C LEU A 278 2.53 -4.82 -28.71
N THR A 279 2.67 -4.27 -29.91
CA THR A 279 3.97 -4.37 -30.62
C THR A 279 5.03 -3.56 -29.87
N PRO A 280 6.34 -3.86 -30.02
CA PRO A 280 7.41 -3.07 -29.41
C PRO A 280 7.32 -1.57 -29.72
N LEU A 281 6.87 -1.22 -30.92
CA LEU A 281 6.67 0.18 -31.30
C LEU A 281 5.52 0.85 -30.55
N ASP A 282 4.37 0.18 -30.47
CA ASP A 282 3.20 0.71 -29.76
C ASP A 282 3.46 0.83 -28.26
N ALA A 283 4.18 -0.14 -27.69
CA ALA A 283 4.65 -0.11 -26.32
C ALA A 283 5.56 1.10 -26.05
N TYR A 284 6.50 1.40 -26.95
CA TYR A 284 7.32 2.62 -26.85
C TYR A 284 6.47 3.89 -26.85
N TYR A 285 5.48 4.01 -27.73
CA TYR A 285 4.61 5.19 -27.76
C TYR A 285 3.73 5.30 -26.50
N LYS A 286 3.28 4.18 -25.94
CA LYS A 286 2.55 4.15 -24.67
C LYS A 286 3.42 4.65 -23.51
N ILE A 287 4.63 4.12 -23.37
CA ILE A 287 5.62 4.58 -22.37
C ILE A 287 5.90 6.08 -22.53
N ARG A 288 6.15 6.54 -23.76
CA ARG A 288 6.40 7.95 -24.05
C ARG A 288 5.19 8.83 -23.69
N LYS A 289 3.96 8.40 -24.01
CA LYS A 289 2.73 9.11 -23.65
C LYS A 289 2.60 9.27 -22.14
N ILE A 290 2.93 8.24 -21.35
CA ILE A 290 2.93 8.32 -19.89
C ILE A 290 3.91 9.41 -19.41
N ILE A 291 5.15 9.39 -19.88
CA ILE A 291 6.17 10.39 -19.52
C ILE A 291 5.71 11.81 -19.91
N ASP A 292 5.16 11.98 -21.11
CA ASP A 292 4.67 13.26 -21.61
C ASP A 292 3.49 13.77 -20.77
N ASN A 293 2.58 12.88 -20.34
CA ASN A 293 1.46 13.21 -19.47
C ASN A 293 1.92 13.65 -18.08
N VAL A 294 2.86 12.93 -17.44
CA VAL A 294 3.41 13.34 -16.14
C VAL A 294 4.13 14.69 -16.27
N ASN A 295 4.90 14.89 -17.34
CA ASN A 295 5.55 16.17 -17.62
C ASN A 295 4.56 17.32 -17.83
N LYS A 296 3.38 17.06 -18.39
CA LYS A 296 2.31 18.06 -18.53
C LYS A 296 1.83 18.53 -17.15
N TYR A 297 1.64 17.62 -16.19
CA TYR A 297 1.29 17.99 -14.82
C TYR A 297 2.39 18.83 -14.15
N LEU A 298 3.66 18.44 -14.30
CA LEU A 298 4.79 19.22 -13.78
C LEU A 298 4.82 20.65 -14.35
N LYS A 299 4.67 20.80 -15.67
CA LYS A 299 4.65 22.11 -16.33
C LYS A 299 3.47 22.96 -15.86
N MET A 300 2.29 22.37 -15.69
CA MET A 300 1.11 23.07 -15.19
C MET A 300 1.33 23.64 -13.78
N LYS A 301 2.18 23.00 -12.98
CA LYS A 301 2.55 23.44 -11.62
C LYS A 301 3.75 24.39 -11.59
N GLY A 302 4.24 24.83 -12.74
CA GLY A 302 5.37 25.76 -12.84
C GLY A 302 6.73 25.10 -12.55
N ALA A 303 6.83 23.77 -12.60
CA ALA A 303 8.11 23.09 -12.46
C ALA A 303 9.05 23.49 -13.60
N SER A 304 10.30 23.72 -13.25
CA SER A 304 11.35 24.10 -14.19
C SER A 304 11.77 22.93 -15.09
N ASP A 305 12.35 23.25 -16.24
CA ASP A 305 12.71 22.27 -17.27
C ASP A 305 13.70 21.20 -16.80
N HIS A 306 14.50 21.45 -15.76
CA HIS A 306 15.45 20.48 -15.22
C HIS A 306 14.80 19.39 -14.36
N ILE A 307 13.60 19.65 -13.84
CA ILE A 307 12.82 18.69 -13.04
C ILE A 307 12.06 17.70 -13.95
N LEU A 308 11.80 18.09 -15.21
CA LEU A 308 11.05 17.26 -16.15
C LEU A 308 11.69 15.87 -16.36
N PHE A 309 10.81 14.87 -16.42
CA PHE A 309 11.13 13.47 -16.62
C PHE A 309 11.62 13.23 -18.05
N ASN A 310 12.81 12.64 -18.15
CA ASN A 310 13.37 12.18 -19.40
C ASN A 310 14.34 11.02 -19.11
N PRO A 311 14.11 9.81 -19.66
CA PRO A 311 15.01 8.67 -19.46
C PRO A 311 16.49 8.95 -19.71
N THR A 312 16.83 9.86 -20.65
CA THR A 312 18.22 10.26 -20.93
C THR A 312 18.92 11.01 -19.80
N ARG A 313 18.15 11.51 -18.81
CA ARG A 313 18.67 12.21 -17.62
C ARG A 313 18.83 11.29 -16.42
N GLY A 314 18.44 10.01 -16.53
CA GLY A 314 18.48 9.07 -15.42
C GLY A 314 17.43 9.30 -14.33
N ASN A 315 16.46 10.20 -14.56
CA ASN A 315 15.34 10.43 -13.63
C ASN A 315 14.09 9.60 -13.95
N VAL A 316 14.16 8.73 -14.97
CA VAL A 316 13.12 7.75 -15.30
C VAL A 316 13.77 6.37 -15.36
N PHE A 317 13.13 5.39 -14.74
CA PHE A 317 13.54 4.00 -14.78
C PHE A 317 12.32 3.10 -15.00
N PHE A 318 12.60 1.89 -15.46
CA PHE A 318 11.58 0.93 -15.86
C PHE A 318 11.68 -0.34 -15.04
N GLU A 319 10.54 -0.91 -14.71
CA GLU A 319 10.44 -1.94 -13.69
C GLU A 319 9.36 -2.97 -14.03
N SER A 320 9.61 -4.22 -13.64
CA SER A 320 8.59 -5.26 -13.51
C SER A 320 8.98 -6.21 -12.39
N ALA A 321 8.32 -6.06 -11.25
CA ALA A 321 8.49 -6.92 -10.07
C ALA A 321 8.19 -8.37 -10.40
N HIS A 322 7.16 -8.61 -11.21
CA HIS A 322 6.79 -9.96 -11.64
C HIS A 322 7.96 -10.68 -12.35
N LEU A 323 8.71 -9.95 -13.17
CA LEU A 323 9.85 -10.49 -13.90
C LEU A 323 11.18 -10.34 -13.16
N ASN A 324 11.18 -9.80 -11.94
CA ASN A 324 12.39 -9.41 -11.21
C ASN A 324 13.35 -8.55 -12.06
N CYS A 325 12.83 -7.53 -12.74
CA CYS A 325 13.66 -6.62 -13.53
C CYS A 325 13.45 -5.15 -13.16
N CYS A 326 14.55 -4.42 -13.10
CA CYS A 326 14.57 -2.98 -12.91
C CYS A 326 15.77 -2.42 -13.67
N PHE A 327 15.57 -1.46 -14.56
CA PHE A 327 16.68 -0.90 -15.33
C PHE A 327 16.48 0.58 -15.68
N THR A 328 17.61 1.27 -15.78
CA THR A 328 17.73 2.57 -16.42
C THR A 328 18.36 2.41 -17.81
N LEU A 329 18.40 3.48 -18.61
CA LEU A 329 19.17 3.46 -19.86
C LEU A 329 20.66 3.23 -19.63
N ASP A 330 21.21 3.73 -18.52
CA ASP A 330 22.61 3.55 -18.16
C ASP A 330 22.88 2.08 -17.77
N SER A 331 22.06 1.51 -16.89
CA SER A 331 22.16 0.10 -16.49
C SER A 331 22.06 -0.84 -17.70
N PHE A 332 21.15 -0.57 -18.63
CA PHE A 332 20.99 -1.40 -19.83
C PHE A 332 22.16 -1.22 -20.81
N ALA A 333 22.71 0.01 -20.93
CA ALA A 333 23.90 0.27 -21.70
C ALA A 333 25.13 -0.48 -21.17
N ASP A 334 25.26 -0.61 -19.85
CA ASP A 334 26.35 -1.36 -19.22
C ASP A 334 26.34 -2.85 -19.59
N ILE A 335 25.14 -3.44 -19.76
CA ILE A 335 25.00 -4.82 -20.26
C ILE A 335 25.57 -4.95 -21.68
N TYR A 336 25.32 -3.96 -22.54
CA TYR A 336 25.87 -3.94 -23.89
C TYR A 336 27.38 -3.73 -23.90
N ARG A 337 27.90 -2.83 -23.05
CA ARG A 337 29.34 -2.58 -22.89
C ARG A 337 30.09 -3.82 -22.43
N ALA A 338 29.50 -4.60 -21.52
CA ALA A 338 30.11 -5.83 -21.03
C ALA A 338 30.21 -6.91 -22.13
N LYS A 339 29.27 -6.93 -23.09
CA LYS A 339 29.23 -7.92 -24.18
C LYS A 339 30.00 -7.51 -25.44
N ILE A 340 29.97 -6.23 -25.78
CA ILE A 340 30.63 -5.71 -26.98
C ILE A 340 31.99 -5.19 -26.54
N HIS A 341 33.07 -5.93 -26.87
CA HIS A 341 34.48 -5.59 -26.55
C HIS A 341 35.01 -4.31 -27.24
N GLN A 342 34.13 -3.42 -27.67
CA GLN A 342 34.44 -2.16 -28.32
C GLN A 342 34.09 -1.03 -27.34
N ASP A 343 34.88 0.05 -27.32
CA ASP A 343 34.60 1.22 -26.48
C ASP A 343 33.30 1.90 -26.92
N LEU A 344 32.16 1.38 -26.44
CA LEU A 344 30.88 2.08 -26.54
C LEU A 344 30.95 3.31 -25.65
N SER A 345 30.93 4.48 -26.29
CA SER A 345 30.96 5.78 -25.63
C SER A 345 29.98 5.87 -24.46
N ASP A 346 30.34 6.64 -23.43
CA ASP A 346 29.46 7.03 -22.33
C ASP A 346 28.16 7.69 -22.83
N THR A 347 28.18 8.28 -24.03
CA THR A 347 27.01 8.89 -24.66
C THR A 347 25.99 7.89 -25.22
N PHE A 348 26.32 6.60 -25.27
CA PHE A 348 25.43 5.58 -25.84
C PHE A 348 24.09 5.52 -25.11
N SER A 349 24.08 5.54 -23.77
CA SER A 349 22.84 5.51 -22.98
C SER A 349 21.90 6.68 -23.31
N LYS A 350 22.46 7.87 -23.55
CA LYS A 350 21.69 9.06 -23.96
C LYS A 350 21.07 8.92 -25.35
N SER A 351 21.64 8.08 -26.22
CA SER A 351 21.11 7.80 -27.56
C SER A 351 20.04 6.70 -27.57
N LEU A 352 19.82 6.01 -26.45
CA LEU A 352 18.83 4.93 -26.35
C LEU A 352 17.38 5.42 -26.22
N TRP A 353 17.12 6.73 -26.20
CA TRP A 353 15.77 7.28 -26.04
C TRP A 353 15.47 8.44 -26.99
N GLY A 354 14.20 8.58 -27.34
CA GLY A 354 13.66 9.68 -28.15
C GLY A 354 13.59 9.38 -29.65
N ASP A 355 13.65 10.44 -30.46
CA ASP A 355 13.67 10.37 -31.92
C ASP A 355 15.10 10.09 -32.43
N VAL A 356 15.74 9.05 -31.87
CA VAL A 356 17.04 8.54 -32.31
C VAL A 356 16.83 7.18 -32.95
N TYR A 357 17.46 6.96 -34.10
CA TYR A 357 17.28 5.78 -34.94
C TYR A 357 18.62 5.11 -35.21
N TYR A 358 18.61 3.79 -35.38
CA TYR A 358 19.79 3.02 -35.77
C TYR A 358 19.57 2.46 -37.19
N LEU A 359 20.23 3.07 -38.17
CA LEU A 359 20.07 2.75 -39.59
C LEU A 359 21.44 2.44 -40.19
N ASP A 360 21.54 1.35 -40.95
CA ASP A 360 22.76 0.95 -41.67
C ASP A 360 24.03 0.94 -40.82
N GLY A 361 23.92 0.56 -39.54
CA GLY A 361 25.05 0.48 -38.61
C GLY A 361 25.39 1.80 -37.89
N HIS A 362 24.61 2.86 -38.09
CA HIS A 362 24.88 4.18 -37.53
C HIS A 362 23.68 4.77 -36.77
N PHE A 363 23.98 5.51 -35.69
CA PHE A 363 22.99 6.29 -34.96
C PHE A 363 22.72 7.60 -35.71
N THR A 364 21.45 7.86 -36.02
CA THR A 364 21.03 9.10 -36.67
C THR A 364 19.77 9.68 -36.00
N THR A 365 19.72 11.00 -35.90
CA THR A 365 18.53 11.77 -35.51
C THR A 365 17.75 12.27 -36.73
N LYS A 366 18.37 12.20 -37.92
CA LYS A 366 17.78 12.64 -39.18
C LYS A 366 17.29 11.41 -39.93
N THR A 367 15.97 11.33 -40.10
CA THR A 367 15.32 10.29 -40.91
C THR A 367 14.51 10.94 -42.02
N ALA A 368 14.64 10.44 -43.25
CA ALA A 368 13.86 10.90 -44.39
C ALA A 368 12.35 10.70 -44.18
N ASN A 369 11.94 9.65 -43.45
CA ASN A 369 10.55 9.38 -43.10
C ASN A 369 10.43 8.77 -41.68
N LYS A 370 9.97 9.57 -40.71
CA LYS A 370 9.82 9.13 -39.30
C LYS A 370 8.92 7.90 -39.12
N ILE A 371 7.92 7.73 -39.98
CA ILE A 371 6.95 6.64 -39.92
C ILE A 371 7.58 5.32 -40.39
N LYS A 372 8.33 5.33 -41.49
CA LYS A 372 8.98 4.12 -42.03
C LYS A 372 10.12 3.63 -41.14
N SER A 373 10.86 4.56 -40.54
CA SER A 373 11.96 4.23 -39.62
C SER A 373 11.48 4.04 -38.17
N ALA A 374 10.18 4.01 -37.89
CA ALA A 374 9.66 3.99 -36.53
C ALA A 374 10.12 2.75 -35.72
N ASN A 375 10.20 1.58 -36.36
CA ASN A 375 10.72 0.35 -35.73
C ASN A 375 12.23 0.41 -35.48
N GLU A 376 12.96 1.24 -36.21
CA GLU A 376 14.41 1.39 -36.07
C GLU A 376 14.80 2.41 -34.99
N ARG A 377 13.83 2.85 -34.17
CA ARG A 377 14.11 3.66 -32.98
C ARG A 377 15.01 2.86 -32.03
N THR A 378 16.00 3.54 -31.46
CA THR A 378 17.01 2.89 -30.61
C THR A 378 16.41 2.19 -29.40
N PHE A 379 15.44 2.81 -28.70
CA PHE A 379 14.75 2.18 -27.56
C PHE A 379 14.01 0.90 -27.98
N VAL A 380 13.35 0.93 -29.14
CA VAL A 380 12.60 -0.23 -29.64
C VAL A 380 13.58 -1.35 -30.01
N LYS A 381 14.60 -1.03 -30.81
CA LYS A 381 15.58 -1.98 -31.33
C LYS A 381 16.46 -2.63 -30.25
N PHE A 382 16.95 -1.83 -29.30
CA PHE A 382 17.97 -2.26 -28.34
C PHE A 382 17.39 -2.59 -26.97
N ILE A 383 16.16 -2.20 -26.63
CA ILE A 383 15.59 -2.49 -25.30
C ILE A 383 14.34 -3.36 -25.44
N LEU A 384 13.30 -2.87 -26.12
CA LEU A 384 12.02 -3.59 -26.17
C LEU A 384 12.08 -4.88 -26.99
N GLU A 385 12.66 -4.86 -28.19
CA GLU A 385 12.78 -6.05 -29.05
C GLU A 385 13.52 -7.21 -28.35
N PRO A 386 14.69 -7.02 -27.70
CA PRO A 386 15.35 -8.08 -26.95
C PRO A 386 14.51 -8.63 -25.79
N ILE A 387 13.84 -7.76 -25.02
CA ILE A 387 12.97 -8.16 -23.90
C ILE A 387 11.82 -9.02 -24.42
N TYR A 388 11.12 -8.54 -25.46
CA TYR A 388 10.00 -9.23 -26.09
C TYR A 388 10.42 -10.57 -26.69
N LYS A 389 11.54 -10.58 -27.40
CA LYS A 389 12.08 -11.80 -28.00
C LYS A 389 12.41 -12.82 -26.93
N LEU A 390 13.08 -12.43 -25.84
CA LEU A 390 13.37 -13.33 -24.74
C LEU A 390 12.08 -13.88 -24.12
N ALA A 391 11.10 -13.02 -23.85
CA ALA A 391 9.81 -13.43 -23.31
C ALA A 391 9.10 -14.46 -24.20
N MET A 392 9.00 -14.18 -25.50
CA MET A 392 8.37 -15.08 -26.46
C MET A 392 9.15 -16.40 -26.62
N MET A 393 10.49 -16.36 -26.57
CA MET A 393 11.30 -17.56 -26.63
C MET A 393 11.06 -18.49 -25.44
N VAL A 394 10.93 -17.95 -24.22
CA VAL A 394 10.62 -18.78 -23.05
C VAL A 394 9.23 -19.40 -23.15
N LEU A 395 8.25 -18.66 -23.68
CA LEU A 395 6.87 -19.14 -23.81
C LEU A 395 6.67 -20.18 -24.92
N THR A 396 7.48 -20.14 -25.99
CA THR A 396 7.23 -20.94 -27.21
C THR A 396 8.28 -22.02 -27.47
N MET A 397 9.52 -21.84 -27.03
CA MET A 397 10.61 -22.76 -27.37
C MET A 397 10.70 -23.92 -26.37
N PRO A 398 11.09 -25.13 -26.83
CA PRO A 398 11.35 -26.24 -25.92
C PRO A 398 12.60 -25.97 -25.06
N ALA A 399 12.57 -26.41 -23.81
CA ALA A 399 13.59 -26.15 -22.79
C ALA A 399 15.03 -26.38 -23.26
N LYS A 400 15.31 -27.45 -24.02
CA LYS A 400 16.66 -27.76 -24.53
C LYS A 400 17.19 -26.69 -25.51
N LYS A 401 16.33 -26.18 -26.39
CA LYS A 401 16.72 -25.13 -27.36
C LYS A 401 16.88 -23.78 -26.66
N LEU A 402 16.02 -23.51 -25.67
CA LEU A 402 16.12 -22.32 -24.83
C LEU A 402 17.44 -22.33 -24.04
N GLU A 403 17.78 -23.44 -23.40
CA GLU A 403 19.04 -23.61 -22.66
C GLU A 403 20.26 -23.36 -23.54
N TYR A 404 20.29 -23.94 -24.74
CA TYR A 404 21.37 -23.69 -25.71
C TYR A 404 21.47 -22.20 -26.05
N TYR A 405 20.35 -21.53 -26.33
CA TYR A 405 20.35 -20.10 -26.64
C TYR A 405 20.85 -19.25 -25.47
N VAL A 406 20.40 -19.53 -24.24
CA VAL A 406 20.79 -18.78 -23.04
C VAL A 406 22.28 -18.94 -22.75
N ARG A 407 22.82 -20.15 -22.89
CA ARG A 407 24.25 -20.41 -22.69
C ARG A 407 25.11 -19.76 -23.78
N GLU A 408 24.80 -20.01 -25.06
CA GLU A 408 25.67 -19.60 -26.17
C GLU A 408 25.49 -18.14 -26.59
N LYS A 409 24.27 -17.58 -26.52
CA LYS A 409 23.98 -16.22 -26.99
C LYS A 409 23.94 -15.20 -25.85
N LEU A 410 23.49 -15.60 -24.66
CA LEU A 410 23.43 -14.70 -23.52
C LEU A 410 24.63 -14.83 -22.58
N GLY A 411 25.39 -15.94 -22.65
CA GLY A 411 26.58 -16.19 -21.82
C GLY A 411 26.24 -16.62 -20.39
N ILE A 412 25.01 -17.09 -20.14
CA ILE A 412 24.54 -17.41 -18.79
C ILE A 412 24.61 -18.92 -18.57
N HIS A 413 25.57 -19.35 -17.76
CA HIS A 413 25.80 -20.77 -17.46
C HIS A 413 25.33 -21.21 -16.06
N THR A 414 24.85 -20.26 -15.23
CA THR A 414 24.50 -20.51 -13.83
C THR A 414 23.15 -21.20 -13.63
N ILE A 415 22.29 -21.26 -14.65
CA ILE A 415 20.95 -21.82 -14.55
C ILE A 415 21.03 -23.33 -14.82
N SER A 416 20.48 -24.12 -13.91
CA SER A 416 20.47 -25.58 -14.02
C SER A 416 19.43 -26.07 -15.04
N HIS A 417 19.69 -27.22 -15.69
CA HIS A 417 18.75 -27.80 -16.66
C HIS A 417 17.32 -28.02 -16.08
N PRO A 418 17.13 -28.46 -14.82
CA PRO A 418 15.79 -28.59 -14.25
C PRO A 418 15.01 -27.29 -14.18
N GLN A 419 15.68 -26.15 -13.95
CA GLN A 419 15.02 -24.84 -13.87
C GLN A 419 14.37 -24.44 -15.20
N PHE A 420 14.95 -24.81 -16.34
CA PHE A 420 14.33 -24.56 -17.66
C PHE A 420 13.05 -25.37 -17.92
N LYS A 421 12.70 -26.32 -17.04
CA LYS A 421 11.45 -27.10 -17.12
C LYS A 421 10.37 -26.63 -16.16
N GLN A 422 10.65 -25.61 -15.33
CA GLN A 422 9.67 -25.01 -14.44
C GLN A 422 8.61 -24.23 -15.24
N ASP A 423 7.63 -23.68 -14.54
CA ASP A 423 6.62 -22.84 -15.16
C ASP A 423 7.28 -21.66 -15.91
N PRO A 424 6.79 -21.27 -17.09
CA PRO A 424 7.42 -20.24 -17.91
C PRO A 424 7.61 -18.91 -17.16
N SER A 425 6.70 -18.59 -16.24
CA SER A 425 6.77 -17.44 -15.34
C SER A 425 8.05 -17.46 -14.48
N ASP A 426 8.36 -18.60 -13.85
CA ASP A 426 9.54 -18.76 -13.00
C ASP A 426 10.84 -18.74 -13.79
N VAL A 427 10.81 -19.33 -14.99
CA VAL A 427 11.92 -19.30 -15.92
C VAL A 427 12.21 -17.86 -16.34
N LEU A 428 11.18 -17.08 -16.68
CA LEU A 428 11.32 -15.66 -17.01
C LEU A 428 11.91 -14.86 -15.85
N ARG A 429 11.34 -15.00 -14.66
CA ARG A 429 11.81 -14.34 -13.44
C ARG A 429 13.28 -14.64 -13.16
N THR A 430 13.68 -15.90 -13.29
CA THR A 430 15.07 -16.32 -13.09
C THR A 430 16.02 -15.75 -14.15
N LEU A 431 15.60 -15.75 -15.42
CA LEU A 431 16.41 -15.22 -16.53
C LEU A 431 16.58 -13.71 -16.43
N PHE A 432 15.50 -12.98 -16.19
CA PHE A 432 15.54 -11.53 -16.07
C PHE A 432 16.32 -11.08 -14.83
N LYS A 433 16.19 -11.77 -13.69
CA LYS A 433 17.03 -11.54 -12.51
C LYS A 433 18.52 -11.69 -12.81
N LYS A 434 18.91 -12.55 -13.77
CA LYS A 434 20.32 -12.75 -14.15
C LYS A 434 20.83 -11.78 -15.22
N ILE A 435 19.93 -11.09 -15.93
CA ILE A 435 20.29 -10.20 -17.06
C ILE A 435 20.22 -8.73 -16.64
N LEU A 436 19.14 -8.35 -15.95
CA LEU A 436 18.75 -6.96 -15.71
C LEU A 436 18.91 -6.54 -14.25
N TRP A 437 19.53 -7.37 -13.43
CA TRP A 437 19.77 -7.10 -12.02
C TRP A 437 21.23 -7.40 -11.65
#